data_AF-A0A1E4ZSM5-F1
#
_entry.id   AF-A0A1E4ZSM5-F1
#
_cell.length_a   1.000
_cell.length_b   1.000
_cell.length_c   1.000
_cell.angle_alpha   90.00
_cell.angle_beta   90.00
_cell.angle_gamma   90.00
#
_symmetry.space_group_name_H-M   'P 1'
#
loop_
_entity.id
_entity.type
_entity.pdbx_description
1 polymer ?
#
loop_
_entity_poly.entity_id
_entity_poly.type
_entity_poly.pdbx_seq_one_letter_code
_entity_poly.pdbx_strand_id
1 'polypeptide(L)'
;MSDSATARSKNPWHYTPALPVSVSPYFRWPPDLRAIVRWMISGWFPVSERLIILLLAIVSALLLQPVIENTTEFSFHWIAHIYIRNLALMCLVAGSLHLYFYIWRRQGDDYRFDARPLARSSRIFTFNSQVHDNMFWTLASGVTIWTAYEVLMLWALSNGYAPALSFPGDLPWLVLLIFLLPMWETTHFFLIHRLIHNAPLYQRIHALHHRNTNVGPWSGLSMHPLEHTIYLSTVLIHFVIPSSPLLIIFHLSYFTLSAATTHTGYHGIVWRGKLVLPLGTFHHQLHHRYFTCNYGGLEAPWDQWTGSFHDGTAQSHQQFLARRRNEANT
;
A
#
# COMPACT_ATOMS: atom_id res chain seq x y z
N MET A 1 49.15 -9.10 -17.34
CA MET A 1 48.53 -9.21 -16.00
C MET A 1 47.47 -8.13 -15.92
N SER A 2 46.22 -8.52 -16.16
CA SER A 2 45.08 -7.62 -16.24
C SER A 2 44.49 -7.42 -14.85
N ASP A 3 44.73 -6.24 -14.26
CA ASP A 3 43.97 -5.80 -13.08
C ASP A 3 42.55 -5.47 -13.51
N SER A 4 41.66 -6.46 -13.42
CA SER A 4 40.22 -6.22 -13.43
C SER A 4 39.87 -5.53 -12.11
N ALA A 5 39.83 -4.19 -12.13
CA ALA A 5 39.23 -3.41 -11.08
C ALA A 5 37.75 -3.84 -10.93
N THR A 6 37.49 -4.72 -9.97
CA THR A 6 36.14 -5.02 -9.52
C THR A 6 35.60 -3.74 -8.88
N ALA A 7 34.85 -2.96 -9.68
CA ALA A 7 34.06 -1.87 -9.16
C ALA A 7 33.08 -2.46 -8.13
N ARG A 8 33.44 -2.42 -6.85
CA ARG A 8 32.52 -2.66 -5.74
C ARG A 8 31.42 -1.62 -5.89
N SER A 9 30.28 -2.06 -6.42
CA SER A 9 29.03 -1.32 -6.33
C SER A 9 28.84 -0.95 -4.86
N LYS A 10 29.02 0.32 -4.51
CA LYS A 10 28.72 0.81 -3.16
C LYS A 10 27.23 0.56 -2.97
N ASN A 11 26.87 -0.30 -2.00
CA ASN A 11 25.47 -0.57 -1.67
C ASN A 11 24.77 0.79 -1.43
N PRO A 12 23.78 1.18 -2.25
CA PRO A 12 23.12 2.47 -2.10
C PRO A 12 22.19 2.50 -0.88
N TRP A 13 21.95 1.37 -0.24
CA TRP A 13 21.02 1.19 0.87
C TRP A 13 21.74 1.29 2.22
N HIS A 14 21.11 1.98 3.16
CA HIS A 14 21.54 1.96 4.55
C HIS A 14 21.21 0.61 5.20
N TYR A 15 20.00 0.10 4.97
CA TYR A 15 19.58 -1.21 5.42
C TYR A 15 19.11 -2.05 4.23
N THR A 16 19.54 -3.30 4.20
CA THR A 16 19.08 -4.30 3.24
C THR A 16 18.58 -5.51 4.03
N PRO A 17 17.31 -5.93 3.86
CA PRO A 17 16.83 -7.14 4.52
C PRO A 17 17.44 -8.40 3.90
N ALA A 18 17.03 -9.57 4.39
CA ALA A 18 17.39 -10.83 3.76
C ALA A 18 16.98 -10.86 2.29
N LEU A 19 17.92 -11.26 1.42
CA LEU A 19 17.74 -11.39 -0.02
C LEU A 19 17.88 -12.87 -0.41
N PRO A 20 17.22 -13.34 -1.49
CA PRO A 20 16.33 -12.59 -2.37
C PRO A 20 15.00 -12.25 -1.70
N VAL A 21 14.39 -11.12 -2.06
CA VAL A 21 13.02 -10.82 -1.67
C VAL A 21 12.09 -11.90 -2.22
N SER A 22 11.33 -12.54 -1.34
CA SER A 22 10.44 -13.65 -1.70
C SER A 22 9.02 -13.16 -2.00
N VAL A 23 8.43 -13.69 -3.07
CA VAL A 23 6.98 -13.65 -3.28
C VAL A 23 6.28 -14.79 -2.53
N SER A 24 4.96 -14.66 -2.39
CA SER A 24 4.11 -15.68 -1.81
C SER A 24 4.33 -17.07 -2.46
N PRO A 25 4.13 -18.16 -1.71
CA PRO A 25 4.26 -19.51 -2.24
C PRO A 25 3.00 -20.00 -2.98
N TYR A 26 1.93 -19.19 -3.08
CA TYR A 26 0.63 -19.62 -3.62
C TYR A 26 0.68 -20.17 -5.04
N PHE A 27 1.63 -19.70 -5.85
CA PHE A 27 1.76 -20.04 -7.27
C PHE A 27 3.01 -20.88 -7.58
N ARG A 28 3.69 -21.44 -6.57
CA ARG A 28 4.86 -22.29 -6.77
C ARG A 28 4.45 -23.67 -7.24
N TRP A 29 5.22 -24.24 -8.17
CA TRP A 29 5.05 -25.62 -8.63
C TRP A 29 6.33 -26.44 -8.41
N PRO A 30 6.25 -27.64 -7.80
CA PRO A 30 5.05 -28.27 -7.26
C PRO A 30 4.47 -27.51 -6.04
N PRO A 31 3.16 -27.63 -5.75
CA PRO A 31 2.53 -26.90 -4.65
C PRO A 31 3.09 -27.31 -3.29
N ASP A 32 3.52 -26.33 -2.49
CA ASP A 32 3.91 -26.55 -1.09
C ASP A 32 2.82 -26.02 -0.16
N LEU A 33 1.89 -26.90 0.20
CA LEU A 33 0.78 -26.57 1.10
C LEU A 33 1.25 -26.05 2.46
N ARG A 34 2.39 -26.55 2.97
CA ARG A 34 2.94 -26.09 4.26
C ARG A 34 3.42 -24.65 4.15
N ALA A 35 4.11 -24.31 3.06
CA ALA A 35 4.53 -22.94 2.81
C ALA A 35 3.32 -22.00 2.61
N ILE A 36 2.30 -22.43 1.87
CA ILE A 36 1.06 -21.67 1.64
C ILE A 36 0.35 -21.34 2.95
N VAL A 37 0.08 -22.36 3.77
CA VAL A 37 -0.60 -22.16 5.06
C VAL A 37 0.26 -21.30 5.99
N ARG A 38 1.58 -21.52 6.04
CA ARG A 38 2.49 -20.70 6.85
C ARG A 38 2.46 -19.23 6.43
N TRP A 39 2.56 -18.96 5.13
CA TRP A 39 2.52 -17.61 4.58
C TRP A 39 1.21 -16.91 4.96
N MET A 40 0.08 -17.58 4.70
CA MET A 40 -1.24 -17.06 5.04
C MET A 40 -1.35 -16.74 6.53
N ILE A 41 -1.03 -17.68 7.42
CA ILE A 41 -1.12 -17.47 8.87
C ILE A 41 -0.17 -16.34 9.32
N SER A 42 1.07 -16.32 8.84
CA SER A 42 2.05 -15.27 9.21
C SER A 42 1.68 -13.87 8.73
N GLY A 43 0.89 -13.77 7.66
CA GLY A 43 0.36 -12.50 7.18
C GLY A 43 -0.69 -11.90 8.11
N TRP A 44 -1.30 -12.70 8.99
CA TRP A 44 -2.38 -12.28 9.90
C TRP A 44 -1.99 -12.35 11.38
N PHE A 45 -1.10 -13.25 11.79
CA PHE A 45 -0.85 -13.56 13.21
C PHE A 45 0.65 -13.62 13.55
N PRO A 46 1.05 -13.36 14.82
CA PRO A 46 0.19 -12.98 15.96
C PRO A 46 -0.22 -11.50 15.96
N VAL A 47 0.65 -10.62 15.48
CA VAL A 47 0.35 -9.21 15.25
C VAL A 47 0.90 -8.87 13.88
N SER A 48 0.01 -8.49 12.96
CA SER A 48 0.38 -8.03 11.63
C SER A 48 -0.35 -6.74 11.31
N GLU A 49 0.17 -6.02 10.31
CA GLU A 49 -0.49 -4.88 9.70
C GLU A 49 -1.94 -5.20 9.29
N ARG A 50 -2.16 -6.35 8.63
CA ARG A 50 -3.50 -6.80 8.20
C ARG A 50 -4.47 -6.90 9.36
N LEU A 51 -4.03 -7.54 10.45
CA LEU A 51 -4.84 -7.72 11.64
C LEU A 51 -5.13 -6.40 12.33
N ILE A 52 -4.14 -5.50 12.44
CA ILE A 52 -4.33 -4.16 13.01
C ILE A 52 -5.37 -3.38 12.21
N ILE A 53 -5.26 -3.37 10.87
CA ILE A 53 -6.21 -2.66 10.02
C ILE A 53 -7.61 -3.30 10.09
N LEU A 54 -7.70 -4.63 10.14
CA LEU A 54 -8.98 -5.32 10.34
C LEU A 54 -9.63 -4.94 11.67
N LEU A 55 -8.86 -4.88 12.77
CA LEU A 55 -9.36 -4.46 14.06
C LEU A 55 -9.83 -2.99 14.04
N LEU A 56 -9.08 -2.09 13.38
CA LEU A 56 -9.51 -0.71 13.16
C LEU A 56 -10.81 -0.62 12.35
N ALA A 57 -10.95 -1.47 11.33
CA ALA A 57 -12.17 -1.56 10.53
C ALA A 57 -13.36 -2.09 11.33
N ILE A 58 -13.16 -3.12 12.17
CA ILE A 58 -14.19 -3.64 13.07
C ILE A 58 -14.64 -2.57 14.07
N VAL A 59 -13.69 -1.90 14.74
CA VAL A 59 -14.00 -0.81 15.67
C VAL A 59 -14.75 0.33 14.96
N SER A 60 -14.32 0.68 13.75
CA SER A 60 -14.99 1.69 12.93
C SER A 60 -16.40 1.27 12.54
N ALA A 61 -16.60 0.00 12.16
CA ALA A 61 -17.90 -0.54 11.80
C ALA A 61 -18.86 -0.58 12.99
N LEU A 62 -18.38 -0.96 14.18
CA LEU A 62 -19.20 -1.11 15.38
C LEU A 62 -19.56 0.23 16.04
N LEU A 63 -18.64 1.20 16.04
CA LEU A 63 -18.78 2.42 16.84
C LEU A 63 -19.03 3.68 15.99
N LEU A 64 -18.57 3.69 14.74
CA LEU A 64 -18.45 4.90 13.93
C LEU A 64 -19.11 4.75 12.56
N GLN A 65 -19.78 3.65 12.26
CA GLN A 65 -20.53 3.50 11.02
C GLN A 65 -21.89 4.17 11.15
N PRO A 66 -22.32 4.98 10.16
CA PRO A 66 -23.70 5.41 10.09
C PRO A 66 -24.65 4.22 10.04
N VAL A 67 -25.82 4.38 10.68
CA VAL A 67 -26.94 3.45 10.55
C VAL A 67 -27.29 3.30 9.08
N ILE A 68 -27.37 2.07 8.57
CA ILE A 68 -27.41 1.80 7.13
C ILE A 68 -28.69 2.35 6.48
N GLU A 69 -29.80 2.33 7.22
CA GLU A 69 -31.09 2.90 6.84
C GLU A 69 -30.98 4.42 6.56
N ASN A 70 -30.04 5.12 7.20
CA ASN A 70 -29.79 6.55 6.98
C ASN A 70 -28.93 6.83 5.74
N THR A 71 -28.44 5.80 5.04
CA THR A 71 -27.57 5.93 3.87
C THR A 71 -28.27 5.67 2.54
N THR A 72 -29.60 5.54 2.55
CA THR A 72 -30.44 5.42 1.34
C THR A 72 -30.44 6.71 0.51
N GLU A 73 -30.42 7.87 1.17
CA GLU A 73 -30.30 9.18 0.56
C GLU A 73 -29.00 9.88 0.99
N PHE A 74 -28.43 10.68 0.08
CA PHE A 74 -27.24 11.47 0.41
C PHE A 74 -27.62 12.60 1.37
N SER A 75 -26.95 12.66 2.50
CA SER A 75 -27.05 13.79 3.43
C SER A 75 -25.66 14.23 3.88
N PHE A 76 -25.50 15.53 4.10
CA PHE A 76 -24.25 16.09 4.58
C PHE A 76 -23.82 15.45 5.92
N HIS A 77 -24.76 15.13 6.80
CA HIS A 77 -24.46 14.66 8.16
C HIS A 77 -23.70 13.34 8.17
N TRP A 78 -24.23 12.28 7.55
CA TRP A 78 -23.57 10.98 7.56
C TRP A 78 -22.32 10.95 6.68
N ILE A 79 -22.29 11.72 5.58
CA ILE A 79 -21.10 11.87 4.73
C ILE A 79 -19.97 12.55 5.50
N ALA A 80 -20.25 13.65 6.21
CA ALA A 80 -19.28 14.34 7.05
C ALA A 80 -18.77 13.45 8.19
N HIS A 81 -19.65 12.63 8.77
CA HIS A 81 -19.25 11.65 9.79
C HIS A 81 -18.22 10.64 9.27
N ILE A 82 -18.45 10.06 8.09
CA ILE A 82 -17.47 9.16 7.44
C ILE A 82 -16.17 9.91 7.13
N TYR A 83 -16.27 11.14 6.61
CA TYR A 83 -15.09 11.96 6.30
C TYR A 83 -14.22 12.18 7.54
N ILE A 84 -14.83 12.61 8.66
CA ILE A 84 -14.13 12.87 9.92
C ILE A 84 -13.48 11.59 10.44
N ARG A 85 -14.19 10.46 10.37
CA ARG A 85 -13.66 9.15 10.76
C ARG A 85 -12.44 8.76 9.94
N ASN A 86 -12.51 8.86 8.61
CA ASN A 86 -11.42 8.50 7.71
C ASN A 86 -10.21 9.44 7.87
N LEU A 87 -10.48 10.74 8.08
CA LEU A 87 -9.45 11.72 8.39
C LEU A 87 -8.74 11.39 9.71
N ALA A 88 -9.51 11.05 10.75
CA ALA A 88 -8.96 10.67 12.05
C ALA A 88 -8.13 9.38 11.96
N LEU A 89 -8.59 8.37 11.23
CA LEU A 89 -7.84 7.12 11.00
C LEU A 89 -6.53 7.37 10.27
N MET A 90 -6.55 8.16 9.19
CA MET A 90 -5.34 8.50 8.45
C MET A 90 -4.34 9.28 9.30
N CYS A 91 -4.81 10.30 10.03
CA CYS A 91 -3.98 11.05 10.98
C CYS A 91 -3.42 10.18 12.09
N LEU A 92 -4.21 9.25 12.62
CA LEU A 92 -3.77 8.30 13.64
C LEU A 92 -2.65 7.41 13.10
N VAL A 93 -2.84 6.76 11.96
CA VAL A 93 -1.87 5.80 11.43
C VAL A 93 -0.64 6.51 10.85
N ALA A 94 -0.80 7.33 9.82
CA ALA A 94 0.33 8.00 9.17
C ALA A 94 1.02 8.99 10.12
N GLY A 95 0.25 9.72 10.93
CA GLY A 95 0.79 10.66 11.90
C GLY A 95 1.56 9.99 13.02
N SER A 96 1.04 8.91 13.64
CA SER A 96 1.77 8.21 14.70
C SER A 96 3.05 7.56 14.19
N LEU A 97 3.03 6.94 13.00
CA LEU A 97 4.22 6.39 12.37
C LEU A 97 5.24 7.48 12.05
N HIS A 98 4.78 8.63 11.53
CA HIS A 98 5.66 9.76 11.26
C HIS A 98 6.30 10.30 12.54
N LEU A 99 5.51 10.48 13.61
CA LEU A 99 6.02 10.89 14.91
C LEU A 99 7.04 9.89 15.45
N TYR A 100 6.74 8.59 15.39
CA TYR A 100 7.61 7.53 15.88
C TYR A 100 8.96 7.47 15.15
N PHE A 101 8.94 7.41 13.81
CA PHE A 101 10.14 7.19 13.00
C PHE A 101 10.95 8.47 12.73
N TYR A 102 10.29 9.62 12.54
CA TYR A 102 10.95 10.82 12.01
C TYR A 102 11.05 11.98 13.01
N ILE A 103 10.13 12.10 13.97
CA ILE A 103 10.17 13.18 14.96
C ILE A 103 10.86 12.72 16.24
N TRP A 104 10.33 11.67 16.88
CA TRP A 104 10.89 11.11 18.10
C TRP A 104 12.07 10.17 17.85
N ARG A 105 12.23 9.69 16.61
CA ARG A 105 13.29 8.76 16.18
C ARG A 105 13.50 7.61 17.16
N ARG A 106 12.41 6.97 17.59
CA ARG A 106 12.41 5.99 18.69
C ARG A 106 13.36 4.80 18.49
N GLN A 107 13.64 4.44 17.23
CA GLN A 107 14.60 3.39 16.85
C GLN A 107 15.79 3.93 16.02
N GLY A 108 16.05 5.25 16.03
CA GLY A 108 17.12 5.83 15.24
C GLY A 108 16.97 5.54 13.74
N ASP A 109 18.04 5.05 13.10
CA ASP A 109 18.03 4.57 11.71
C ASP A 109 18.02 3.04 11.61
N ASP A 110 17.74 2.33 12.72
CA ASP A 110 17.66 0.87 12.71
C ASP A 110 16.59 0.43 11.71
N TYR A 111 17.00 -0.42 10.76
CA TYR A 111 16.17 -0.95 9.69
C TYR A 111 15.65 0.10 8.70
N ARG A 112 16.24 1.29 8.67
CA ARG A 112 15.91 2.34 7.69
C ARG A 112 16.56 2.04 6.35
N PHE A 113 15.78 1.99 5.28
CA PHE A 113 16.32 1.62 3.96
C PHE A 113 17.26 2.67 3.38
N ASP A 114 16.88 3.95 3.47
CA ASP A 114 17.64 5.09 2.94
C ASP A 114 17.91 6.10 4.06
N ALA A 115 19.20 6.38 4.30
CA ALA A 115 19.65 7.30 5.34
C ALA A 115 19.35 8.77 5.03
N ARG A 116 19.07 9.12 3.76
CA ARG A 116 18.76 10.51 3.37
C ARG A 116 17.57 11.01 4.20
N PRO A 117 17.60 12.26 4.70
CA PRO A 117 16.43 12.84 5.35
C PRO A 117 15.30 13.06 4.33
N LEU A 118 14.06 13.16 4.85
CA LEU A 118 12.95 13.66 4.04
C LEU A 118 13.25 15.11 3.60
N ALA A 119 12.93 15.45 2.37
CA ALA A 119 13.35 16.70 1.78
C ALA A 119 12.70 17.91 2.46
N ARG A 120 13.54 18.87 2.84
CA ARG A 120 13.17 20.20 3.31
C ARG A 120 13.70 21.23 2.32
N SER A 121 12.92 22.27 2.05
CA SER A 121 13.28 23.35 1.11
C SER A 121 13.58 22.87 -0.31
N SER A 122 12.75 21.99 -0.86
CA SER A 122 12.91 21.45 -2.21
C SER A 122 11.75 21.82 -3.13
N ARG A 123 12.09 22.46 -4.26
CA ARG A 123 11.12 22.95 -5.27
C ARG A 123 10.37 21.86 -6.01
N ILE A 124 10.77 20.60 -5.86
CA ILE A 124 10.03 19.47 -6.44
C ILE A 124 8.66 19.28 -5.74
N PHE A 125 8.53 19.72 -4.48
CA PHE A 125 7.30 19.65 -3.69
C PHE A 125 6.58 20.99 -3.70
N THR A 126 5.25 20.98 -3.80
CA THR A 126 4.41 22.18 -3.96
C THR A 126 4.61 23.18 -2.82
N PHE A 127 4.77 22.68 -1.59
CA PHE A 127 4.96 23.51 -0.39
C PHE A 127 6.43 23.65 0.03
N ASN A 128 7.38 23.34 -0.85
CA ASN A 128 8.82 23.27 -0.54
C ASN A 128 9.17 22.33 0.64
N SER A 129 8.27 21.44 1.03
CA SER A 129 8.43 20.50 2.14
C SER A 129 7.75 19.19 1.74
N GLN A 130 8.52 18.10 1.73
CA GLN A 130 7.99 16.78 1.39
C GLN A 130 6.85 16.39 2.33
N VAL A 131 7.00 16.62 3.63
CA VAL A 131 5.99 16.24 4.62
C VAL A 131 4.70 17.03 4.41
N HIS A 132 4.78 18.35 4.22
CA HIS A 132 3.57 19.17 4.03
C HIS A 132 2.86 18.87 2.72
N ASP A 133 3.62 18.65 1.64
CA ASP A 133 3.06 18.24 0.34
C ASP A 133 2.35 16.90 0.46
N ASN A 134 3.01 15.92 1.07
CA ASN A 134 2.46 14.60 1.24
C ASN A 134 1.21 14.58 2.13
N MET A 135 1.22 15.35 3.22
CA MET A 135 0.04 15.52 4.09
C MET A 135 -1.11 16.17 3.33
N PHE A 136 -0.85 17.20 2.52
CA PHE A 136 -1.89 17.87 1.74
C PHE A 136 -2.55 16.90 0.75
N TRP A 137 -1.77 16.20 -0.08
CA TRP A 137 -2.33 15.27 -1.06
C TRP A 137 -3.04 14.09 -0.40
N THR A 138 -2.50 13.56 0.70
CA THR A 138 -3.14 12.49 1.47
C THR A 138 -4.47 12.94 2.08
N LEU A 139 -4.49 14.05 2.81
CA LEU A 139 -5.63 14.47 3.63
C LEU A 139 -6.69 15.22 2.82
N ALA A 140 -6.29 16.09 1.88
CA ALA A 140 -7.23 16.88 1.09
C ALA A 140 -7.80 16.08 -0.10
N SER A 141 -6.98 15.27 -0.77
CA SER A 141 -7.40 14.49 -1.94
C SER A 141 -7.70 13.04 -1.59
N GLY A 142 -6.72 12.33 -1.01
CA GLY A 142 -6.83 10.90 -0.73
C GLY A 142 -8.00 10.55 0.20
N VAL A 143 -8.10 11.19 1.37
CA VAL A 143 -9.20 10.97 2.34
C VAL A 143 -10.55 11.37 1.75
N THR A 144 -10.62 12.42 0.95
CA THR A 144 -11.87 12.85 0.28
C THR A 144 -12.35 11.78 -0.70
N ILE A 145 -11.45 11.24 -1.53
CA ILE A 145 -11.80 10.20 -2.51
C ILE A 145 -12.09 8.86 -1.84
N TRP A 146 -11.35 8.50 -0.78
CA TRP A 146 -11.68 7.37 0.09
C TRP A 146 -13.12 7.49 0.62
N THR A 147 -13.45 8.65 1.20
CA THR A 147 -14.80 8.91 1.71
C THR A 147 -15.84 8.82 0.60
N ALA A 148 -15.59 9.38 -0.58
CA ALA A 148 -16.53 9.33 -1.69
C ALA A 148 -16.83 7.90 -2.15
N TYR A 149 -15.81 7.04 -2.24
CA TYR A 149 -16.00 5.62 -2.57
C TYR A 149 -16.77 4.87 -1.49
N GLU A 150 -16.49 5.14 -0.21
CA GLU A 150 -17.23 4.52 0.87
C GLU A 150 -18.70 4.93 0.88
N VAL A 151 -18.96 6.23 0.73
CA VAL A 151 -20.30 6.82 0.60
C VAL A 151 -21.06 6.18 -0.54
N LEU A 152 -20.43 6.05 -1.72
CA LEU A 152 -21.02 5.39 -2.89
C LEU A 152 -21.39 3.94 -2.57
N MET A 153 -20.50 3.17 -1.95
CA MET A 153 -20.72 1.76 -1.69
C MET A 153 -21.78 1.52 -0.61
N LEU A 154 -21.80 2.31 0.47
CA LEU A 154 -22.82 2.20 1.51
C LEU A 154 -24.21 2.61 0.97
N TRP A 155 -24.26 3.66 0.15
CA TRP A 155 -25.49 4.05 -0.54
C TRP A 155 -25.98 2.95 -1.50
N ALA A 156 -25.08 2.35 -2.27
CA ALA A 156 -25.41 1.27 -3.19
C ALA A 156 -25.93 0.02 -2.47
N LEU A 157 -25.30 -0.36 -1.35
CA LEU A 157 -25.77 -1.47 -0.51
C LEU A 157 -27.16 -1.19 0.07
N SER A 158 -27.39 0.02 0.58
CA SER A 158 -28.65 0.39 1.23
C SER A 158 -29.84 0.47 0.28
N ASN A 159 -29.58 0.80 -0.98
CA ASN A 159 -30.60 0.84 -2.03
C ASN A 159 -30.75 -0.48 -2.80
N GLY A 160 -29.96 -1.51 -2.47
CA GLY A 160 -29.98 -2.79 -3.19
C GLY A 160 -29.36 -2.74 -4.60
N TYR A 161 -28.57 -1.70 -4.92
CA TYR A 161 -27.81 -1.61 -6.18
C TYR A 161 -26.54 -2.47 -6.17
N ALA A 162 -26.04 -2.83 -4.98
CA ALA A 162 -24.94 -3.77 -4.78
C ALA A 162 -25.44 -4.98 -3.97
N PRO A 163 -24.94 -6.20 -4.26
CA PRO A 163 -25.33 -7.40 -3.51
C PRO A 163 -24.84 -7.34 -2.07
N ALA A 164 -25.73 -7.66 -1.12
CA ALA A 164 -25.42 -7.69 0.30
C ALA A 164 -25.31 -9.14 0.83
N LEU A 165 -24.37 -9.37 1.74
CA LEU A 165 -24.27 -10.59 2.54
C LEU A 165 -25.45 -10.65 3.53
N SER A 166 -26.07 -11.81 3.63
CA SER A 166 -27.20 -12.11 4.51
C SER A 166 -26.74 -12.86 5.76
N PHE A 167 -26.75 -12.19 6.91
CA PHE A 167 -26.31 -12.79 8.17
C PHE A 167 -27.46 -13.48 8.93
N PRO A 168 -27.17 -14.57 9.68
CA PRO A 168 -25.84 -15.14 9.95
C PRO A 168 -25.30 -16.10 8.88
N GLY A 169 -26.12 -16.49 7.88
CA GLY A 169 -25.78 -17.52 6.89
C GLY A 169 -24.49 -17.25 6.11
N ASP A 170 -24.21 -16.00 5.78
CA ASP A 170 -23.05 -15.59 4.98
C ASP A 170 -21.80 -15.24 5.82
N LEU A 171 -21.79 -15.53 7.11
CA LEU A 171 -20.59 -15.32 7.95
C LEU A 171 -19.34 -16.05 7.40
N PRO A 172 -19.41 -17.31 6.92
CA PRO A 172 -18.25 -17.96 6.30
C PRO A 172 -17.74 -17.23 5.04
N TRP A 173 -18.65 -16.64 4.25
CA TRP A 173 -18.29 -15.86 3.06
C TRP A 173 -17.61 -14.55 3.43
N LEU A 174 -18.11 -13.84 4.46
CA LEU A 174 -17.45 -12.65 4.98
C LEU A 174 -16.00 -12.95 5.38
N VAL A 175 -15.79 -14.02 6.16
CA VAL A 175 -14.45 -14.43 6.59
C VAL A 175 -13.59 -14.76 5.38
N LEU A 176 -14.06 -15.57 4.44
CA LEU A 176 -13.32 -15.91 3.24
C LEU A 176 -12.90 -14.67 2.44
N LEU A 177 -13.82 -13.73 2.22
CA LEU A 177 -13.55 -12.49 1.47
C LEU A 177 -12.52 -11.59 2.17
N ILE A 178 -12.54 -11.51 3.51
CA ILE A 178 -11.50 -10.80 4.28
C ILE A 178 -10.11 -11.40 4.01
N PHE A 179 -10.00 -12.73 3.97
CA PHE A 179 -8.72 -13.41 3.69
C PHE A 179 -8.28 -13.32 2.23
N LEU A 180 -9.22 -13.28 1.28
CA LEU A 180 -8.92 -13.13 -0.14
C LEU A 180 -8.63 -11.68 -0.55
N LEU A 181 -9.04 -10.70 0.26
CA LEU A 181 -8.89 -9.29 -0.06
C LEU A 181 -7.44 -8.89 -0.40
N PRO A 182 -6.38 -9.29 0.34
CA PRO A 182 -5.01 -8.96 -0.02
C PRO A 182 -4.58 -9.49 -1.41
N MET A 183 -5.14 -10.62 -1.85
CA MET A 183 -4.87 -11.17 -3.19
C MET A 183 -5.55 -10.34 -4.28
N TRP A 184 -6.77 -9.86 -4.02
CA TRP A 184 -7.46 -8.93 -4.91
C TRP A 184 -6.71 -7.60 -4.99
N GLU A 185 -6.29 -7.06 -3.84
CA GLU A 185 -5.54 -5.80 -3.74
C GLU A 185 -4.28 -5.83 -4.58
N THR A 186 -3.41 -6.82 -4.38
CA THR A 186 -2.16 -6.90 -5.15
C THR A 186 -2.39 -7.02 -6.66
N THR A 187 -3.53 -7.58 -7.07
CA THR A 187 -3.86 -7.78 -8.48
C THR A 187 -4.38 -6.51 -9.10
N HIS A 188 -5.36 -5.86 -8.46
CA HIS A 188 -5.86 -4.56 -8.89
C HIS A 188 -4.72 -3.52 -8.92
N PHE A 189 -3.94 -3.46 -7.84
CA PHE A 189 -2.80 -2.55 -7.73
C PHE A 189 -1.79 -2.77 -8.86
N PHE A 190 -1.38 -4.00 -9.15
CA PHE A 190 -0.46 -4.28 -10.26
C PHE A 190 -0.98 -3.76 -11.60
N LEU A 191 -2.25 -4.01 -11.92
CA LEU A 191 -2.86 -3.61 -13.18
C LEU A 191 -2.87 -2.08 -13.33
N ILE A 192 -3.37 -1.37 -12.33
CA ILE A 192 -3.47 0.08 -12.39
C ILE A 192 -2.10 0.74 -12.29
N HIS A 193 -1.20 0.22 -11.46
CA HIS A 193 0.12 0.79 -11.23
C HIS A 193 0.97 0.67 -12.48
N ARG A 194 0.97 -0.49 -13.13
CA ARG A 194 1.67 -0.66 -14.41
C ARG A 194 1.09 0.21 -15.51
N LEU A 195 -0.24 0.40 -15.55
CA LEU A 195 -0.88 1.29 -16.50
C LEU A 195 -0.41 2.75 -16.31
N ILE A 196 -0.41 3.26 -15.09
CA ILE A 196 -0.02 4.65 -14.81
C ILE A 196 1.48 4.92 -14.92
N HIS A 197 2.32 3.88 -15.05
CA HIS A 197 3.73 4.00 -15.42
C HIS A 197 3.98 4.15 -16.93
N ASN A 198 2.94 4.08 -17.76
CA ASN A 198 3.04 4.50 -19.16
C ASN A 198 3.34 6.01 -19.26
N ALA A 199 4.29 6.43 -20.12
CA ALA A 199 4.86 7.77 -20.12
C ALA A 199 3.83 8.94 -20.04
N PRO A 200 2.79 9.03 -20.90
CA PRO A 200 1.75 10.04 -20.78
C PRO A 200 1.01 10.07 -19.44
N LEU A 201 0.66 8.91 -18.89
CA LEU A 201 -0.05 8.84 -17.60
C LEU A 201 0.92 9.15 -16.46
N TYR A 202 2.13 8.62 -16.53
CA TYR A 202 3.16 8.84 -15.53
C TYR A 202 3.40 10.33 -15.32
N GLN A 203 3.67 11.07 -16.40
CA GLN A 203 3.97 12.50 -16.32
C GLN A 203 2.80 13.32 -15.76
N ARG A 204 1.55 12.89 -16.00
CA ARG A 204 0.36 13.65 -15.63
C ARG A 204 -0.13 13.34 -14.23
N ILE A 205 -0.14 12.06 -13.83
CA ILE A 205 -0.81 11.65 -12.60
C ILE A 205 0.11 10.93 -11.61
N HIS A 206 1.08 10.13 -12.08
CA HIS A 206 1.90 9.31 -11.17
C HIS A 206 3.22 9.96 -10.73
N ALA A 207 3.73 10.92 -11.51
CA ALA A 207 4.97 11.63 -11.21
C ALA A 207 4.90 12.37 -9.86
N LEU A 208 3.70 12.77 -9.43
CA LEU A 208 3.47 13.39 -8.11
C LEU A 208 3.85 12.45 -6.98
N HIS A 209 3.33 11.22 -7.01
CA HIS A 209 3.67 10.18 -6.03
C HIS A 209 5.18 9.92 -6.01
N HIS A 210 5.77 9.80 -7.19
CA HIS A 210 7.18 9.50 -7.41
C HIS A 210 8.17 10.64 -7.12
N ARG A 211 7.70 11.85 -6.75
CA ARG A 211 8.57 12.87 -6.12
C ARG A 211 9.22 12.30 -4.85
N ASN A 212 8.57 11.32 -4.22
CA ASN A 212 8.98 10.67 -2.99
C ASN A 212 9.97 9.51 -3.17
N THR A 213 11.09 9.74 -3.87
CA THR A 213 12.15 8.70 -4.02
C THR A 213 12.76 8.21 -2.70
N ASN A 214 12.54 8.96 -1.62
CA ASN A 214 12.78 8.54 -0.25
C ASN A 214 11.44 8.66 0.48
N VAL A 215 10.78 7.53 0.70
CA VAL A 215 9.41 7.49 1.20
C VAL A 215 9.34 7.79 2.70
N GLY A 216 8.17 8.24 3.14
CA GLY A 216 7.80 8.36 4.55
C GLY A 216 6.30 8.08 4.72
N PRO A 217 5.77 7.93 5.94
CA PRO A 217 4.39 7.45 6.15
C PRO A 217 3.31 8.21 5.37
N TRP A 218 3.51 9.53 5.18
CA TRP A 218 2.59 10.37 4.40
C TRP A 218 2.73 10.22 2.87
N SER A 219 3.83 9.69 2.34
CA SER A 219 4.03 9.59 0.89
C SER A 219 3.17 8.51 0.23
N GLY A 220 2.68 7.52 1.00
CA GLY A 220 1.94 6.39 0.47
C GLY A 220 0.67 6.79 -0.27
N LEU A 221 -0.11 7.69 0.30
CA LEU A 221 -1.33 8.25 -0.31
C LEU A 221 -1.11 9.68 -0.83
N SER A 222 0.14 10.10 -1.03
CA SER A 222 0.44 11.39 -1.65
C SER A 222 0.42 11.25 -3.16
N MET A 223 -0.76 11.22 -3.75
CA MET A 223 -0.95 11.00 -5.19
C MET A 223 -1.79 12.11 -5.82
N HIS A 224 -1.79 12.16 -7.16
CA HIS A 224 -2.72 13.01 -7.90
C HIS A 224 -4.17 12.55 -7.68
N PRO A 225 -5.18 13.45 -7.64
CA PRO A 225 -6.58 13.05 -7.44
C PRO A 225 -7.07 11.96 -8.39
N LEU A 226 -6.74 12.04 -9.69
CA LEU A 226 -7.10 11.00 -10.65
C LEU A 226 -6.43 9.65 -10.34
N GLU A 227 -5.22 9.65 -9.80
CA GLU A 227 -4.57 8.43 -9.35
C GLU A 227 -5.29 7.84 -8.15
N HIS A 228 -5.69 8.64 -7.14
CA HIS A 228 -6.53 8.16 -6.04
C HIS A 228 -7.85 7.54 -6.53
N THR A 229 -8.51 8.16 -7.51
CA THR A 229 -9.75 7.62 -8.10
C THR A 229 -9.49 6.23 -8.68
N ILE A 230 -8.45 6.09 -9.51
CA ILE A 230 -8.12 4.80 -10.13
C ILE A 230 -7.65 3.78 -9.08
N TYR A 231 -6.82 4.18 -8.14
CA TYR A 231 -6.28 3.33 -7.06
C TYR A 231 -7.40 2.79 -6.16
N LEU A 232 -8.32 3.63 -5.70
CA LEU A 232 -9.41 3.25 -4.79
C LEU A 232 -10.62 2.64 -5.52
N SER A 233 -10.64 2.64 -6.86
CA SER A 233 -11.65 1.94 -7.67
C SER A 233 -11.69 0.43 -7.40
N THR A 234 -10.68 -0.13 -6.74
CA THR A 234 -10.65 -1.52 -6.27
C THR A 234 -11.93 -1.94 -5.54
N VAL A 235 -12.55 -1.02 -4.79
CA VAL A 235 -13.76 -1.31 -4.01
C VAL A 235 -14.99 -1.57 -4.88
N LEU A 236 -14.98 -1.13 -6.14
CA LEU A 236 -16.10 -1.31 -7.07
C LEU A 236 -16.36 -2.77 -7.42
N ILE A 237 -15.43 -3.69 -7.11
CA ILE A 237 -15.67 -5.13 -7.22
C ILE A 237 -16.92 -5.57 -6.44
N HIS A 238 -17.29 -4.84 -5.38
CA HIS A 238 -18.46 -5.10 -4.54
C HIS A 238 -19.80 -4.75 -5.19
N PHE A 239 -19.82 -4.20 -6.41
CA PHE A 239 -21.03 -4.19 -7.25
C PHE A 239 -21.34 -5.57 -7.84
N VAL A 240 -20.37 -6.48 -7.85
CA VAL A 240 -20.51 -7.84 -8.39
C VAL A 240 -20.41 -8.89 -7.29
N ILE A 241 -19.50 -8.68 -6.32
CA ILE A 241 -19.28 -9.60 -5.21
C ILE A 241 -20.13 -9.16 -4.00
N PRO A 242 -20.93 -10.07 -3.40
CA PRO A 242 -21.70 -9.75 -2.19
C PRO A 242 -20.83 -9.18 -1.07
N SER A 243 -21.31 -8.12 -0.45
CA SER A 243 -20.53 -7.36 0.54
C SER A 243 -21.30 -7.07 1.82
N SER A 244 -20.59 -6.52 2.80
CA SER A 244 -21.17 -5.95 4.02
C SER A 244 -20.49 -4.62 4.31
N PRO A 245 -21.10 -3.73 5.10
CA PRO A 245 -20.46 -2.48 5.49
C PRO A 245 -19.07 -2.68 6.11
N LEU A 246 -18.90 -3.70 6.95
CA LEU A 246 -17.59 -4.07 7.50
C LEU A 246 -16.58 -4.42 6.40
N LEU A 247 -16.97 -5.19 5.40
CA LEU A 247 -16.08 -5.57 4.30
C LEU A 247 -15.69 -4.36 3.42
N ILE A 248 -16.61 -3.42 3.19
CA ILE A 248 -16.33 -2.15 2.51
C ILE A 248 -15.33 -1.31 3.30
N ILE A 249 -15.58 -1.10 4.59
CA ILE A 249 -14.70 -0.33 5.49
C ILE A 249 -13.33 -0.99 5.54
N PHE A 250 -13.26 -2.31 5.71
CA PHE A 250 -12.00 -3.03 5.72
C PHE A 250 -11.27 -2.93 4.37
N HIS A 251 -11.95 -3.07 3.24
CA HIS A 251 -11.34 -2.93 1.91
C HIS A 251 -10.64 -1.58 1.75
N LEU A 252 -11.38 -0.49 1.96
CA LEU A 252 -10.86 0.85 1.77
C LEU A 252 -9.81 1.22 2.82
N SER A 253 -10.00 0.81 4.08
CA SER A 253 -9.00 1.01 5.14
C SER A 253 -7.72 0.23 4.85
N TYR A 254 -7.83 -0.99 4.30
CA TYR A 254 -6.67 -1.78 3.92
C TYR A 254 -5.85 -1.07 2.86
N PHE A 255 -6.44 -0.64 1.74
CA PHE A 255 -5.71 0.10 0.70
C PHE A 255 -5.09 1.40 1.24
N THR A 256 -5.87 2.21 1.95
CA THR A 256 -5.41 3.55 2.37
C THR A 256 -4.39 3.51 3.51
N LEU A 257 -4.66 2.74 4.56
CA LEU A 257 -3.78 2.67 5.73
C LEU A 257 -2.54 1.80 5.45
N SER A 258 -2.66 0.75 4.63
CA SER A 258 -1.50 -0.03 4.14
C SER A 258 -0.55 0.84 3.33
N ALA A 259 -1.07 1.77 2.52
CA ALA A 259 -0.19 2.72 1.82
C ALA A 259 0.67 3.52 2.81
N ALA A 260 0.13 3.94 3.96
CA ALA A 260 0.90 4.69 4.96
C ALA A 260 1.97 3.85 5.66
N THR A 261 1.64 2.62 6.05
CA THR A 261 2.53 1.67 6.74
C THR A 261 3.64 1.13 5.82
N THR A 262 3.31 0.82 4.57
CA THR A 262 4.28 0.32 3.57
C THR A 262 5.28 1.37 3.09
N HIS A 263 4.96 2.65 3.28
CA HIS A 263 5.81 3.78 2.90
C HIS A 263 6.58 4.39 4.08
N THR A 264 6.68 3.69 5.21
CA THR A 264 7.39 4.22 6.38
C THR A 264 8.85 4.60 6.13
N GLY A 265 9.50 4.06 5.09
CA GLY A 265 10.94 4.22 4.83
C GLY A 265 11.82 3.28 5.67
N TYR A 266 11.19 2.44 6.49
CA TYR A 266 11.80 1.44 7.35
C TYR A 266 11.23 0.07 7.02
N HIS A 267 11.99 -0.98 7.31
CA HIS A 267 11.48 -2.34 7.20
C HIS A 267 10.32 -2.60 8.18
N GLY A 268 10.32 -1.94 9.33
CA GLY A 268 9.23 -2.02 10.30
C GLY A 268 9.64 -1.55 11.69
N ILE A 269 8.76 -1.79 12.65
CA ILE A 269 9.00 -1.45 14.06
C ILE A 269 9.93 -2.49 14.68
N VAL A 270 10.96 -1.99 15.36
CA VAL A 270 11.97 -2.80 16.04
C VAL A 270 11.85 -2.66 17.55
N TRP A 271 11.92 -3.77 18.26
CA TRP A 271 11.99 -3.82 19.70
C TRP A 271 13.13 -4.71 20.15
N ARG A 272 14.04 -4.17 20.97
CA ARG A 272 15.23 -4.89 21.47
C ARG A 272 16.04 -5.57 20.35
N GLY A 273 16.24 -4.86 19.24
CA GLY A 273 17.00 -5.35 18.08
C GLY A 273 16.28 -6.40 17.21
N LYS A 274 14.99 -6.67 17.46
CA LYS A 274 14.19 -7.61 16.67
C LYS A 274 13.06 -6.87 15.95
N LEU A 275 12.84 -7.22 14.69
CA LEU A 275 11.66 -6.80 13.95
C LEU A 275 10.41 -7.41 14.59
N VAL A 276 9.52 -6.57 15.10
CA VAL A 276 8.28 -7.03 15.77
C VAL A 276 7.02 -6.74 14.96
N LEU A 277 7.07 -5.73 14.09
CA LEU A 277 5.98 -5.41 13.17
C LEU A 277 6.58 -5.02 11.82
N PRO A 278 6.62 -5.94 10.84
CA PRO A 278 6.95 -5.59 9.46
C PRO A 278 5.90 -4.61 8.93
N LEU A 279 6.34 -3.52 8.31
CA LEU A 279 5.45 -2.49 7.74
C LEU A 279 5.87 -2.15 6.32
N GLY A 280 7.14 -1.79 6.11
CA GLY A 280 7.67 -1.47 4.79
C GLY A 280 8.22 -2.67 4.05
N THR A 281 8.01 -2.73 2.73
CA THR A 281 8.59 -3.76 1.89
C THR A 281 9.79 -3.21 1.11
N PHE A 282 10.93 -3.89 1.21
CA PHE A 282 12.09 -3.54 0.39
C PHE A 282 11.80 -3.67 -1.10
N HIS A 283 10.86 -4.56 -1.47
CA HIS A 283 10.30 -4.67 -2.82
C HIS A 283 9.80 -3.33 -3.37
N HIS A 284 8.97 -2.63 -2.60
CA HIS A 284 8.41 -1.34 -2.99
C HIS A 284 9.42 -0.20 -2.85
N GLN A 285 10.34 -0.30 -1.90
CA GLN A 285 11.45 0.65 -1.81
C GLN A 285 12.35 0.61 -3.06
N LEU A 286 12.59 -0.59 -3.62
CA LEU A 286 13.29 -0.76 -4.90
C LEU A 286 12.51 -0.11 -6.04
N HIS A 287 11.18 -0.26 -6.05
CA HIS A 287 10.29 0.40 -7.02
C HIS A 287 10.47 1.92 -6.99
N HIS A 288 10.33 2.57 -5.83
CA HIS A 288 10.51 4.03 -5.69
C HIS A 288 11.90 4.53 -6.08
N ARG A 289 12.92 3.66 -6.02
CA ARG A 289 14.29 4.02 -6.40
C ARG A 289 14.56 3.86 -7.90
N TYR A 290 13.97 2.85 -8.53
CA TYR A 290 14.30 2.42 -9.89
C TYR A 290 13.18 2.58 -10.91
N PHE A 291 11.96 2.83 -10.45
CA PHE A 291 10.73 3.20 -11.16
C PHE A 291 10.16 2.13 -12.11
N THR A 292 11.02 1.40 -12.83
CA THR A 292 10.60 0.47 -13.89
C THR A 292 10.70 -1.01 -13.49
N CYS A 293 10.53 -1.31 -12.20
CA CYS A 293 10.48 -2.66 -11.65
C CYS A 293 9.44 -2.75 -10.53
N ASN A 294 9.02 -3.96 -10.14
CA ASN A 294 8.20 -4.19 -8.93
C ASN A 294 6.91 -3.34 -8.89
N TYR A 295 6.05 -3.50 -9.90
CA TYR A 295 4.78 -2.76 -9.98
C TYR A 295 3.68 -3.33 -9.07
N GLY A 296 3.80 -4.59 -8.63
CA GLY A 296 2.81 -5.27 -7.81
C GLY A 296 3.20 -5.41 -6.34
N GLY A 297 2.34 -6.08 -5.58
CA GLY A 297 2.64 -6.59 -4.25
C GLY A 297 3.24 -7.99 -4.29
N LEU A 298 3.71 -8.47 -3.14
CA LEU A 298 4.34 -9.80 -3.02
C LEU A 298 3.35 -10.95 -2.87
N GLU A 299 2.04 -10.66 -2.77
CA GLU A 299 1.00 -11.70 -2.64
C GLU A 299 0.76 -12.45 -3.96
N ALA A 300 1.03 -11.85 -5.11
CA ALA A 300 0.94 -12.48 -6.42
C ALA A 300 2.21 -12.22 -7.26
N PRO A 301 2.69 -13.20 -8.04
CA PRO A 301 3.96 -13.12 -8.77
C PRO A 301 3.84 -12.34 -10.09
N TRP A 302 3.00 -11.31 -10.15
CA TRP A 302 2.72 -10.55 -11.38
C TRP A 302 4.01 -10.03 -12.04
N ASP A 303 4.88 -9.40 -11.26
CA ASP A 303 6.17 -8.91 -11.77
C ASP A 303 7.12 -10.01 -12.25
N GLN A 304 7.04 -11.21 -11.68
CA GLN A 304 7.84 -12.34 -12.14
C GLN A 304 7.34 -12.83 -13.49
N TRP A 305 6.02 -12.98 -13.63
CA TRP A 305 5.39 -13.38 -14.88
C TRP A 305 5.61 -12.37 -16.00
N THR A 306 5.70 -11.08 -15.67
CA THR A 306 5.89 -10.03 -16.66
C THR A 306 7.32 -9.54 -16.82
N GLY A 307 8.27 -10.16 -16.12
CA GLY A 307 9.71 -9.86 -16.24
C GLY A 307 10.16 -8.54 -15.62
N SER A 308 9.33 -7.89 -14.81
CA SER A 308 9.61 -6.63 -14.11
C SER A 308 10.13 -6.83 -12.68
N PHE A 309 10.24 -8.07 -12.20
CA PHE A 309 10.67 -8.37 -10.83
C PHE A 309 12.14 -7.99 -10.60
N HIS A 310 12.39 -7.34 -9.46
CA HIS A 310 13.69 -7.01 -8.90
C HIS A 310 13.73 -7.46 -7.44
N ASP A 311 14.50 -8.51 -7.14
CA ASP A 311 14.53 -9.16 -5.82
C ASP A 311 15.56 -8.56 -4.84
N GLY A 312 16.31 -7.55 -5.29
CA GLY A 312 17.31 -6.84 -4.49
C GLY A 312 18.72 -7.40 -4.63
N THR A 313 18.90 -8.59 -5.21
CA THR A 313 20.22 -9.21 -5.42
C THR A 313 21.02 -8.48 -6.49
N ALA A 314 22.35 -8.64 -6.45
CA ALA A 314 23.23 -8.10 -7.49
C ALA A 314 22.91 -8.66 -8.89
N GLN A 315 22.55 -9.94 -8.98
CA GLN A 315 22.16 -10.57 -10.23
C GLN A 315 20.90 -9.94 -10.82
N SER A 316 19.85 -9.78 -10.02
CA SER A 316 18.62 -9.13 -10.44
C SER A 316 18.84 -7.67 -10.85
N HIS A 317 19.75 -6.97 -10.15
CA HIS A 317 20.13 -5.61 -10.53
C HIS A 317 20.83 -5.53 -11.89
N GLN A 318 21.74 -6.47 -12.21
CA GLN A 318 22.37 -6.52 -13.53
C GLN A 318 21.36 -6.81 -14.64
N GLN A 319 20.40 -7.71 -14.39
CA GLN A 319 19.31 -7.99 -15.33
C GLN A 319 18.45 -6.75 -15.58
N PHE A 320 18.10 -6.02 -14.51
CA PHE A 320 17.39 -4.74 -14.61
C PHE A 320 18.15 -3.71 -15.48
N LEU A 321 19.45 -3.53 -15.24
CA LEU A 321 20.28 -2.61 -16.03
C LEU A 321 20.41 -3.05 -17.50
N ALA A 322 20.43 -4.36 -17.77
CA ALA A 322 20.44 -4.88 -19.14
C ALA A 322 19.11 -4.57 -19.87
N ARG A 323 17.96 -4.79 -19.22
CA ARG A 323 16.65 -4.47 -19.78
C ARG A 323 16.52 -2.98 -20.15
N ARG A 324 16.88 -2.09 -19.21
CA ARG A 324 16.82 -0.65 -19.45
C ARG A 324 17.71 -0.16 -20.59
N ARG A 325 18.88 -0.79 -20.77
CA ARG A 325 19.77 -0.48 -21.91
C ARG A 325 19.15 -0.89 -23.24
N ASN A 326 18.47 -2.04 -23.28
CA ASN A 326 17.81 -2.51 -24.49
C ASN A 326 16.62 -1.61 -24.86
N GLU A 327 15.79 -1.22 -23.88
CA GLU A 327 14.66 -0.30 -24.08
C GLU A 327 15.08 1.10 -24.54
N ALA A 328 16.26 1.58 -24.14
CA ALA A 328 16.78 2.88 -24.60
C ALA A 328 17.32 2.84 -26.04
N ASN A 329 17.60 1.65 -26.58
CA ASN A 329 18.14 1.44 -27.92
C ASN A 329 17.07 1.09 -28.96
N THR A 330 15.82 0.90 -28.52
CA THR A 330 14.62 0.69 -29.36
C THR A 330 13.82 1.97 -29.43
#